data_AF-A0A651E8W1-F1
#
_entry.id   AF-A0A651E8W1-F1
#
_cell.length_a   1.000
_cell.length_b   1.000
_cell.length_c   1.000
_cell.angle_alpha   90.00
_cell.angle_beta   90.00
_cell.angle_gamma   90.00
#
_symmetry.space_group_name_H-M   'P 1'
#
loop_
_entity.id
_entity.type
_entity.pdbx_description
1 polymer ?
#
loop_
_entity_poly.entity_id
_entity_poly.type
_entity_poly.pdbx_seq_one_letter_code
_entity_poly.pdbx_strand_id
1 'polypeptide(L)'
;MKTPSPALRRAVVIAGAALALAACETAPIDQRTQGQIIGGATGAILGAQIGGGSGQLIATGAGAVLGTMVGGNIGQRLDEAN
;
A
#
# COMPACT_ATOMS: atom_id res chain seq x y z
N MET A 1 1.18 19.80 -18.17
CA MET A 1 1.23 18.37 -17.81
C MET A 1 1.52 17.56 -19.06
N LYS A 2 2.72 17.00 -19.19
CA LYS A 2 3.17 16.24 -20.37
C LYS A 2 2.74 14.79 -20.19
N THR A 3 1.78 14.33 -20.98
CA THR A 3 1.37 12.92 -20.95
C THR A 3 2.54 12.04 -21.36
N PRO A 4 2.93 11.04 -20.56
CA PRO A 4 4.03 10.14 -20.89
C PRO A 4 3.66 9.26 -22.11
N SER A 5 4.64 8.95 -22.94
CA SER A 5 4.51 8.11 -24.15
C SER A 5 3.95 6.71 -23.82
N PRO A 6 3.24 6.06 -24.75
CA PRO A 6 2.60 4.75 -24.50
C PRO A 6 3.60 3.64 -24.13
N ALA A 7 4.86 3.76 -24.60
CA ALA A 7 5.94 2.87 -24.22
C ALA A 7 6.37 3.05 -22.75
N LEU A 8 6.43 4.30 -22.26
CA LEU A 8 6.79 4.59 -20.87
C LEU A 8 5.72 4.08 -19.91
N ARG A 9 4.44 4.22 -20.30
CA ARG A 9 3.31 3.75 -19.51
C ARG A 9 3.32 2.22 -19.36
N ARG A 10 3.63 1.49 -20.43
CA ARG A 10 3.80 0.02 -20.38
C ARG A 10 5.01 -0.38 -19.53
N ALA A 11 6.14 0.32 -19.68
CA ALA A 11 7.33 0.07 -18.87
C ALA A 11 7.07 0.24 -17.37
N VAL A 12 6.32 1.29 -16.97
CA VAL A 12 5.94 1.51 -15.56
C VAL A 12 5.05 0.38 -15.02
N VAL A 13 4.07 -0.08 -15.81
CA VAL A 13 3.20 -1.19 -15.40
C VAL A 13 3.97 -2.50 -15.25
N ILE A 14 4.84 -2.82 -16.22
CA ILE A 14 5.66 -4.05 -16.19
C ILE A 14 6.63 -4.01 -15.00
N ALA A 15 7.32 -2.88 -14.79
CA ALA A 15 8.20 -2.71 -13.65
C ALA A 15 7.44 -2.83 -12.32
N GLY A 16 6.30 -2.13 -12.18
CA GLY A 16 5.47 -2.21 -10.97
C GLY A 16 4.99 -3.63 -10.66
N ALA A 17 4.58 -4.39 -11.68
CA ALA A 17 4.18 -5.78 -11.52
C ALA A 17 5.35 -6.69 -11.08
N ALA A 18 6.54 -6.50 -11.67
CA ALA A 18 7.74 -7.24 -11.28
C ALA A 18 8.16 -6.95 -9.83
N LEU A 19 8.08 -5.68 -9.40
CA LEU A 19 8.32 -5.26 -8.03
C LEU A 19 7.31 -5.86 -7.04
N ALA A 20 6.02 -5.91 -7.42
CA ALA A 20 4.99 -6.54 -6.60
C ALA A 20 5.21 -8.05 -6.46
N LEU A 21 5.67 -8.73 -7.52
CA LEU A 21 6.02 -10.15 -7.46
C LEU A 21 7.23 -10.40 -6.56
N ALA A 22 8.27 -9.57 -6.68
CA ALA A 22 9.44 -9.63 -5.81
C ALA A 22 9.11 -9.32 -4.34
N ALA A 23 8.13 -8.46 -4.07
CA ALA A 23 7.62 -8.20 -2.71
C ALA A 23 6.73 -9.33 -2.18
N CYS A 24 6.20 -10.19 -3.07
CA CYS A 24 5.45 -11.38 -2.69
C CYS A 24 6.36 -12.51 -2.21
N GLU A 25 7.61 -12.52 -2.64
CA GLU A 25 8.67 -13.30 -1.99
C GLU A 25 8.92 -12.65 -0.63
N THR A 26 8.74 -13.40 0.46
CA THR A 26 8.90 -12.91 1.84
C THR A 26 10.28 -12.28 2.00
N ALA A 27 10.36 -10.97 1.85
CA ALA A 27 11.49 -10.20 2.34
C ALA A 27 11.52 -10.39 3.87
N PRO A 28 12.71 -10.44 4.50
CA PRO A 28 12.85 -10.55 5.95
C PRO A 28 12.38 -9.26 6.61
N ILE A 29 11.06 -9.08 6.69
CA ILE A 29 10.36 -7.93 7.25
C ILE A 29 9.52 -8.47 8.40
N ASP A 30 9.61 -7.84 9.56
CA ASP A 30 8.82 -8.22 10.73
C ASP A 30 7.33 -8.22 10.39
N GLN A 31 6.58 -9.18 10.93
CA GLN A 31 5.16 -9.32 10.59
C GLN A 31 4.33 -8.10 10.99
N ARG A 32 4.74 -7.39 12.07
CA ARG A 32 4.21 -6.07 12.41
C ARG A 32 4.34 -5.08 11.25
N THR A 33 5.56 -4.94 10.74
CA THR A 33 5.88 -4.00 9.67
C THR A 33 5.19 -4.40 8.37
N GLN A 34 5.12 -5.70 8.07
CA GLN A 34 4.35 -6.23 6.95
C GLN A 34 2.86 -5.85 7.08
N GLY A 35 2.26 -6.06 8.25
CA GLY A 35 0.89 -5.69 8.54
C GLY A 35 0.65 -4.18 8.43
N GLN A 36 1.58 -3.35 8.90
CA GLN A 36 1.51 -1.89 8.75
C GLN A 36 1.50 -1.48 7.27
N ILE A 37 2.41 -2.03 6.46
CA ILE A 37 2.52 -1.70 5.04
C ILE A 37 1.24 -2.11 4.30
N ILE A 38 0.79 -3.36 4.50
CA ILE A 38 -0.42 -3.87 3.85
C ILE A 38 -1.65 -3.08 4.27
N GLY A 39 -1.83 -2.85 5.57
CA GLY A 39 -2.97 -2.11 6.10
C GLY A 39 -2.97 -0.66 5.64
N GLY A 40 -1.80 0.00 5.67
CA GLY A 40 -1.63 1.39 5.22
C GLY A 40 -1.88 1.57 3.72
N ALA A 41 -1.32 0.69 2.89
CA ALA A 41 -1.55 0.73 1.45
C ALA A 41 -3.03 0.48 1.12
N THR A 42 -3.65 -0.51 1.76
CA THR A 42 -5.08 -0.81 1.57
C THR A 42 -5.96 0.37 2.00
N GLY A 43 -5.71 0.92 3.19
CA GLY A 43 -6.45 2.08 3.70
C GLY A 43 -6.26 3.34 2.85
N ALA A 44 -5.06 3.57 2.33
CA ALA A 44 -4.79 4.66 1.40
C ALA A 44 -5.57 4.50 0.09
N ILE A 45 -5.51 3.30 -0.52
CA ILE A 45 -6.20 3.03 -1.80
C ILE A 45 -7.72 3.19 -1.63
N LEU A 46 -8.28 2.67 -0.54
CA LEU A 46 -9.70 2.82 -0.24
C LEU A 46 -10.07 4.29 -0.01
N GLY A 47 -9.29 5.03 0.78
CA GLY A 47 -9.50 6.46 1.02
C GLY A 47 -9.36 7.31 -0.24
N ALA A 48 -8.48 6.92 -1.17
CA ALA A 48 -8.30 7.59 -2.45
C ALA A 48 -9.48 7.41 -3.41
N GLN A 49 -10.36 6.43 -3.16
CA GLN A 49 -11.58 6.24 -3.95
C GLN A 49 -12.79 6.96 -3.34
N ILE A 50 -12.66 7.52 -2.13
CA ILE A 50 -13.76 8.18 -1.42
C ILE A 50 -13.65 9.70 -1.58
N GLY A 51 -14.65 10.30 -2.23
CA GLY A 51 -14.76 11.75 -2.42
C GLY A 51 -13.96 12.29 -3.60
N GLY A 52 -13.64 13.59 -3.56
CA GLY A 52 -12.86 14.27 -4.59
C GLY A 52 -12.16 15.52 -4.07
N GLY A 53 -11.11 15.96 -4.77
CA GLY A 53 -10.35 17.16 -4.41
C GLY A 53 -9.62 17.03 -3.07
N SER A 54 -9.75 18.04 -2.20
CA SER A 54 -9.06 18.07 -0.91
C SER A 54 -9.55 16.99 0.07
N GLY A 55 -10.85 16.65 0.02
CA GLY A 55 -11.42 15.62 0.89
C GLY A 55 -10.85 14.23 0.61
N GLN A 56 -10.53 13.93 -0.65
CA GLN A 56 -9.90 12.66 -1.05
C GLN A 56 -8.48 12.53 -0.49
N LEU A 57 -7.70 13.62 -0.44
CA LEU A 57 -6.36 13.61 0.13
C LEU A 57 -6.39 13.33 1.64
N ILE A 58 -7.32 13.97 2.34
CA ILE A 58 -7.52 13.73 3.77
C ILE A 58 -8.00 12.30 4.01
N ALA A 59 -8.95 11.81 3.22
CA ALA A 59 -9.46 10.44 3.33
C ALA A 59 -8.36 9.40 3.06
N THR A 60 -7.52 9.62 2.05
CA THR A 60 -6.35 8.79 1.75
C THR A 60 -5.37 8.77 2.91
N GLY A 61 -4.99 9.93 3.43
CA GLY A 61 -4.04 10.05 4.53
C GLY A 61 -4.57 9.44 5.83
N ALA A 62 -5.84 9.71 6.16
CA ALA A 62 -6.50 9.13 7.32
C ALA A 62 -6.63 7.61 7.20
N GLY A 63 -7.06 7.12 6.04
CA GLY A 63 -7.15 5.69 5.75
C GLY A 63 -5.79 4.99 5.85
N ALA A 64 -4.73 5.62 5.36
CA ALA A 64 -3.37 5.10 5.49
C ALA A 64 -2.93 4.98 6.95
N VAL A 65 -3.09 6.05 7.75
CA VAL A 65 -2.66 6.05 9.16
C VAL A 65 -3.45 5.05 10.00
N LEU A 66 -4.78 4.98 9.79
CA LEU A 66 -5.63 4.01 10.47
C LEU A 66 -5.26 2.59 10.04
N GLY A 67 -5.04 2.38 8.75
CA GLY A 67 -4.65 1.10 8.18
C GLY A 67 -3.31 0.60 8.71
N THR A 68 -2.30 1.46 8.85
CA THR A 68 -1.01 1.06 9.42
C THR A 68 -1.14 0.68 10.89
N MET A 69 -1.89 1.44 11.70
CA MET A 69 -2.09 1.13 13.12
C MET A 69 -2.78 -0.23 13.32
N VAL A 70 -3.90 -0.45 12.62
CA VAL A 70 -4.66 -1.70 12.74
C VAL A 70 -3.87 -2.88 12.18
N GLY A 71 -3.30 -2.71 10.98
CA GLY A 71 -2.51 -3.76 10.33
C GLY A 71 -1.27 -4.15 11.12
N GLY A 72 -0.61 -3.21 11.78
CA GLY A 72 0.54 -3.50 12.64
C GLY A 72 0.20 -4.36 13.85
N ASN A 73 -0.93 -4.10 14.51
CA ASN A 73 -1.39 -4.93 15.62
C ASN A 73 -1.73 -6.35 15.17
N ILE A 74 -2.38 -6.50 14.01
CA ILE A 74 -2.69 -7.81 13.43
C ILE A 74 -1.39 -8.55 13.06
N GLY A 75 -0.44 -7.86 12.46
CA GLY A 75 0.88 -8.40 12.14
C GLY A 75 1.66 -8.87 13.36
N GLN A 76 1.61 -8.12 14.47
CA GLN A 76 2.21 -8.58 15.74
C GLN A 76 1.56 -9.86 16.27
N ARG A 77 0.23 -9.97 16.16
CA ARG A 77 -0.52 -11.16 16.61
C ARG A 77 -0.14 -12.41 15.81
N LEU A 78 0.17 -12.23 14.52
CA LEU A 78 0.62 -13.32 13.66
C LEU A 78 2.05 -13.78 14.05
N ASP A 79 2.90 -12.85 14.51
CA ASP A 79 4.27 -13.13 14.92
C ASP A 79 4.32 -13.96 16.20
N GLU A 80 3.39 -13.67 17.12
CA GLU A 80 3.22 -14.43 18.37
C GLU A 80 2.54 -15.79 18.16
N ALA A 81 1.85 -15.98 17.03
CA ALA A 81 1.09 -17.19 16.74
C ALA A 81 1.91 -18.29 16.04
N ASN A 82 3.18 -18.02 15.71
CA ASN A 82 4.08 -18.90 14.98
C ASN A 82 5.37 -19.18 15.75
#